data_AF-A0A7S2IUJ0-F1
#
_entry.id   AF-A0A7S2IUJ0-F1
#
_cell.length_a   1.000
_cell.length_b   1.000
_cell.length_c   1.000
_cell.angle_alpha   90.00
_cell.angle_beta   90.00
_cell.angle_gamma   90.00
#
_symmetry.space_group_name_H-M   'P 1'
#
loop_
_entity.id
_entity.type
_entity.pdbx_description
1 polymer ?
#
loop_
_entity_poly.entity_id
_entity_poly.type
_entity_poly.pdbx_seq_one_letter_code
_entity_poly.pdbx_strand_id
1 'polypeptide(L)'
;AGRAAPRCGGRCGMAHFLRLGERLGEVTEQYFALTQEASDNLLREVAAVTRLQSVYRGYRVRKQWRKIRNGAVLIQRCVRGLLARARTRAMRLQRRLRLHAFFFDHCAVVVQKVFRGWRSRKHLHFFEGRKRYLQMVETRGAHTTDWLRSMHERKLEEAKIEEEQNMRREFEGLVANLHHLASTQTIPGVYNPPYSGILPSAFDKPIERHL
;
A
#
# COMPACT_ATOMS: atom_id res chain seq x y z
N ALA A 1 22.61 85.00 -50.08
CA ALA A 1 22.46 86.41 -50.47
C ALA A 1 23.28 87.26 -49.50
N GLY A 2 24.49 87.66 -49.93
CA GLY A 2 25.44 88.39 -49.09
C GLY A 2 25.02 89.84 -48.91
N ARG A 3 24.93 90.31 -47.67
CA ARG A 3 24.81 91.74 -47.37
C ARG A 3 26.20 92.36 -47.46
N ALA A 4 26.36 93.25 -48.43
CA ALA A 4 27.55 94.05 -48.62
C ALA A 4 27.81 94.92 -47.39
N ALA A 5 29.04 94.86 -46.86
CA ALA A 5 29.54 95.83 -45.89
C ALA A 5 29.71 97.20 -46.59
N PRO A 6 29.34 98.32 -45.95
CA PRO A 6 29.53 99.62 -46.55
C PRO A 6 31.03 99.95 -46.58
N ARG A 7 31.51 100.35 -47.77
CA ARG A 7 32.87 100.83 -48.00
C ARG A 7 33.08 102.14 -47.24
N CYS A 8 34.01 102.12 -46.29
CA CYS A 8 34.52 103.29 -45.58
C CYS A 8 35.44 104.10 -46.52
N GLY A 9 34.84 105.04 -47.25
CA GLY A 9 35.53 106.03 -48.07
C GLY A 9 35.00 107.43 -47.77
N GLY A 10 35.80 108.23 -47.06
CA GLY A 10 35.49 109.61 -46.73
C GLY A 10 36.14 110.00 -45.41
N ARG A 11 37.01 111.01 -45.45
CA ARG A 11 37.73 111.57 -44.29
C ARG A 11 36.79 111.65 -43.08
N CYS A 12 37.02 110.77 -42.11
CA CYS A 12 36.32 110.74 -40.82
C CYS A 12 36.87 111.90 -39.99
N GLY A 13 36.55 113.13 -40.42
CA GLY A 13 37.02 114.35 -39.82
C GLY A 13 36.48 114.48 -38.39
N MET A 14 37.16 115.30 -37.60
CA MET A 14 36.83 115.71 -36.23
C MET A 14 35.31 115.76 -35.91
N ALA A 15 34.46 116.13 -36.88
CA ALA A 15 33.00 116.14 -36.81
C ALA A 15 32.30 114.79 -36.52
N HIS A 16 32.86 113.63 -36.90
CA HIS A 16 32.30 112.31 -36.54
C HIS A 16 32.72 111.91 -35.13
N PHE A 17 33.96 112.23 -34.74
CA PHE A 17 34.47 112.02 -33.39
C PHE A 17 33.73 112.91 -32.36
N LEU A 18 33.46 114.17 -32.71
CA LEU A 18 32.65 115.09 -31.89
C LEU A 18 31.21 114.58 -31.74
N ARG A 19 30.57 114.07 -32.81
CA ARG A 19 29.24 113.43 -32.74
C ARG A 19 29.23 112.16 -31.88
N LEU A 20 30.31 111.38 -31.86
CA LEU A 20 30.46 110.26 -30.94
C LEU A 20 30.72 110.71 -29.50
N GLY A 21 31.46 111.81 -29.31
CA GLY A 21 31.70 112.44 -28.01
C GLY A 21 30.43 112.99 -27.38
N GLU A 22 29.55 113.62 -28.17
CA GLU A 22 28.22 114.09 -27.74
C GLU A 22 27.34 112.92 -27.28
N ARG A 23 27.40 111.77 -27.96
CA ARG A 23 26.68 110.55 -27.59
C ARG A 23 27.34 109.75 -26.47
N LEU A 24 28.58 110.07 -26.09
CA LEU A 24 29.31 109.34 -25.05
C LEU A 24 28.60 109.49 -23.70
N GLY A 25 28.08 110.69 -23.41
CA GLY A 25 27.29 110.99 -22.21
C GLY A 25 26.02 110.13 -22.13
N GLU A 26 25.24 110.10 -23.21
CA GLU A 26 24.03 109.27 -23.31
C GLU A 26 24.34 107.77 -23.13
N VAL A 27 25.44 107.29 -23.73
CA VAL A 27 25.86 105.88 -23.61
C VAL A 27 26.29 105.56 -22.19
N THR A 28 27.00 106.47 -21.51
CA THR A 28 27.35 106.28 -20.10
C THR A 28 26.13 106.26 -19.20
N GLU A 29 25.17 107.16 -19.41
CA GLU A 29 23.91 107.17 -18.65
C GLU A 29 23.10 105.90 -18.87
N GLN A 30 22.97 105.45 -20.12
CA GLN A 30 22.31 104.18 -20.45
C GLN A 30 23.01 102.98 -19.80
N TYR A 31 24.35 102.97 -19.80
CA TYR A 31 25.13 101.92 -19.15
C TYR A 31 24.85 101.86 -17.64
N PHE A 32 24.89 103.00 -16.94
CA PHE A 32 24.61 103.03 -15.50
C PHE A 32 23.14 102.68 -15.19
N ALA A 33 22.19 103.12 -16.02
CA ALA A 33 20.77 102.77 -15.89
C ALA A 33 20.55 101.26 -16.02
N LEU A 34 21.13 100.61 -17.04
CA LEU A 34 21.05 99.16 -17.23
C LEU A 34 21.74 98.40 -16.09
N THR A 35 22.85 98.92 -15.58
CA THR A 35 23.58 98.31 -14.46
C THR A 35 22.79 98.39 -13.15
N GLN A 36 22.09 99.51 -12.93
CA GLN A 36 21.21 99.69 -11.78
C GLN A 36 19.98 98.77 -11.88
N GLU A 37 19.33 98.70 -13.06
CA GLU A 37 18.19 97.81 -13.30
C GLU A 37 18.56 96.33 -13.11
N ALA A 38 19.75 95.92 -13.58
CA ALA A 38 20.27 94.58 -13.35
C ALA A 38 20.52 94.30 -11.85
N SER A 39 21.04 95.29 -11.11
CA SER A 39 21.28 95.16 -9.67
C SER A 39 19.97 95.07 -8.88
N ASP A 40 18.98 95.87 -9.23
CA ASP A 40 17.65 95.88 -8.60
C ASP A 40 16.91 94.55 -8.83
N ASN A 41 17.11 93.90 -9.98
CA ASN A 41 16.48 92.62 -10.32
C ASN A 41 17.27 91.38 -9.85
N LEU A 42 18.56 91.51 -9.55
CA LEU A 42 19.47 90.40 -9.24
C LEU A 42 18.92 89.46 -8.15
N LEU A 43 18.40 90.01 -7.05
CA LEU A 43 17.88 89.19 -5.94
C LEU A 43 16.67 88.35 -6.36
N ARG A 44 15.79 88.90 -7.20
CA ARG A 44 14.63 88.19 -7.76
C ARG A 44 15.06 87.06 -8.67
N GLU A 45 16.01 87.34 -9.56
CA GLU A 45 16.54 86.34 -10.49
C GLU A 45 17.26 85.21 -9.77
N VAL A 46 18.13 85.53 -8.80
CA VAL A 46 18.84 84.54 -7.99
C VAL A 46 17.85 83.67 -7.20
N ALA A 47 16.80 84.26 -6.62
CA ALA A 47 15.77 83.50 -5.92
C ALA A 47 15.01 82.55 -6.86
N ALA A 48 14.63 83.03 -8.05
CA ALA A 48 13.96 82.23 -9.07
C ALA A 48 14.85 81.08 -9.56
N VAL A 49 16.12 81.35 -9.87
CA VAL A 49 17.11 80.34 -10.29
C VAL A 49 17.34 79.33 -9.18
N THR A 50 17.48 79.76 -7.92
CA THR A 50 17.65 78.87 -6.77
C THR A 50 16.44 77.94 -6.61
N ARG A 51 15.22 78.46 -6.80
CA ARG A 51 13.99 77.66 -6.79
C ARG A 51 13.96 76.64 -7.92
N LEU A 52 14.35 77.02 -9.13
CA LEU A 52 14.43 76.09 -10.26
C LEU A 52 15.47 74.99 -10.00
N GLN A 53 16.66 75.37 -9.53
CA GLN A 53 17.73 74.44 -9.21
C GLN A 53 17.33 73.47 -8.10
N SER A 54 16.66 73.93 -7.04
CA SER A 54 16.23 73.06 -5.93
C SER A 54 15.17 72.05 -6.39
N VAL A 55 14.21 72.48 -7.20
CA VAL A 55 13.19 71.61 -7.81
C VAL A 55 13.86 70.55 -8.70
N TYR A 56 14.80 70.95 -9.55
CA TYR A 56 15.50 70.04 -10.45
C TYR A 56 16.38 69.03 -9.69
N ARG A 57 17.14 69.48 -8.70
CA ARG A 57 17.95 68.58 -7.83
C ARG A 57 17.05 67.55 -7.14
N GLY A 58 15.91 68.00 -6.59
CA GLY A 58 14.93 67.10 -5.99
C GLY A 58 14.32 66.11 -7.00
N TYR A 59 13.98 66.56 -8.20
CA TYR A 59 13.48 65.70 -9.28
C TYR A 59 14.50 64.61 -9.64
N ARG A 60 15.77 64.97 -9.83
CA ARG A 60 16.84 64.02 -10.16
C ARG A 60 16.96 62.92 -9.12
N VAL A 61 17.02 63.28 -7.85
CA VAL A 61 17.12 62.32 -6.74
C VAL A 61 15.90 61.40 -6.71
N ARG A 62 14.68 61.95 -6.76
CA ARG A 62 13.44 61.15 -6.74
C ARG A 62 13.30 60.23 -7.95
N LYS A 63 13.78 60.64 -9.13
CA LYS A 63 13.81 59.79 -10.33
C LYS A 63 14.74 58.60 -10.12
N GLN A 64 15.95 58.85 -9.61
CA GLN A 64 16.92 57.79 -9.36
C GLN A 64 16.43 56.83 -8.27
N TRP A 65 15.88 57.34 -7.16
CA TRP A 65 15.32 56.53 -6.09
C TRP A 65 14.18 55.63 -6.57
N ARG A 66 13.27 56.14 -7.41
CA ARG A 66 12.20 55.33 -8.02
C ARG A 66 12.78 54.20 -8.88
N LYS A 67 13.83 54.47 -9.66
CA LYS A 67 14.49 53.45 -10.48
C LYS A 67 15.04 52.32 -9.62
N ILE A 68 15.78 52.65 -8.55
CA ILE A 68 16.36 51.67 -7.62
C ILE A 68 15.25 50.88 -6.92
N ARG A 69 14.26 51.57 -6.35
CA ARG A 69 13.13 50.94 -5.65
C ARG A 69 12.39 49.96 -6.55
N ASN A 70 12.06 50.37 -7.77
CA ASN A 70 11.34 49.51 -8.72
C ASN A 70 12.19 48.30 -9.12
N GLY A 71 13.50 48.47 -9.29
CA GLY A 71 14.43 47.36 -9.51
C GLY A 71 14.45 46.38 -8.34
N ALA A 72 14.53 46.88 -7.11
CA ALA A 72 14.49 46.05 -5.90
C ALA A 72 13.17 45.26 -5.79
N VAL A 73 12.03 45.92 -6.00
CA VAL A 73 10.70 45.26 -5.99
C VAL A 73 10.61 44.17 -7.06
N LEU A 74 11.13 44.42 -8.26
CA LEU A 74 11.17 43.44 -9.35
C LEU A 74 11.98 42.20 -8.94
N ILE A 75 13.20 42.40 -8.44
CA ILE A 75 14.06 41.31 -7.98
C ILE A 75 13.35 40.50 -6.89
N GLN A 76 12.82 41.17 -5.86
CA GLN A 76 12.13 40.50 -4.77
C GLN A 76 10.89 39.72 -5.25
N ARG A 77 10.09 40.29 -6.16
CA ARG A 77 8.92 39.62 -6.77
C ARG A 77 9.36 38.35 -7.52
N CYS A 78 10.41 38.45 -8.33
CA CYS A 78 10.93 37.33 -9.09
C CYS A 78 11.45 36.21 -8.18
N VAL A 79 12.21 36.56 -7.14
CA VAL A 79 12.76 35.60 -6.16
C VAL A 79 11.64 34.92 -5.37
N ARG A 80 10.67 35.67 -4.84
CA ARG A 80 9.51 35.08 -4.14
C ARG A 80 8.74 34.11 -5.04
N GLY A 81 8.54 34.48 -6.31
CA GLY A 81 7.91 33.61 -7.31
C GLY A 81 8.73 32.34 -7.59
N LEU A 82 10.05 32.44 -7.71
CA LEU A 82 10.94 31.30 -7.92
C LEU A 82 10.86 30.32 -6.74
N LEU A 83 11.00 30.81 -5.52
CA LEU A 83 10.94 30.00 -4.29
C LEU A 83 9.57 29.31 -4.15
N ALA A 84 8.48 30.03 -4.40
CA ALA A 84 7.13 29.46 -4.35
C ALA A 84 6.92 28.34 -5.38
N ARG A 85 7.46 28.51 -6.61
CA ARG A 85 7.43 27.47 -7.64
C ARG A 85 8.28 26.26 -7.26
N ALA A 86 9.47 26.46 -6.71
CA ALA A 86 10.34 25.39 -6.24
C ALA A 86 9.65 24.57 -5.13
N ARG A 87 9.08 25.25 -4.12
CA ARG A 87 8.33 24.61 -3.03
C ARG A 87 7.13 23.82 -3.56
N THR A 88 6.35 24.41 -4.47
CA THR A 88 5.18 23.73 -5.06
C THR A 88 5.59 22.51 -5.88
N ARG A 89 6.68 22.57 -6.64
CA ARG A 89 7.22 21.41 -7.39
C ARG A 89 7.63 20.29 -6.43
N ALA A 90 8.34 20.61 -5.36
CA ALA A 90 8.74 19.64 -4.34
C ALA A 90 7.52 18.97 -3.68
N MET A 91 6.51 19.76 -3.27
CA MET A 91 5.28 19.22 -2.68
C MET A 91 4.50 18.32 -3.67
N ARG A 92 4.42 18.69 -4.95
CA ARG A 92 3.79 17.87 -5.99
C ARG A 92 4.53 16.55 -6.19
N LEU A 93 5.87 16.58 -6.23
CA LEU A 93 6.69 15.38 -6.34
C LEU A 93 6.47 14.46 -5.14
N GLN A 94 6.52 14.99 -3.92
CA GLN A 94 6.30 14.22 -2.70
C GLN A 94 4.90 13.58 -2.68
N ARG A 95 3.85 14.31 -3.07
CA ARG A 95 2.50 13.77 -3.19
C ARG A 95 2.43 12.61 -4.20
N ARG A 96 3.04 12.78 -5.37
CA ARG A 96 3.10 11.74 -6.40
C ARG A 96 3.82 10.49 -5.89
N LEU A 97 4.97 10.66 -5.24
CA LEU A 97 5.74 9.54 -4.67
C LEU A 97 4.93 8.78 -3.61
N ARG A 98 4.22 9.49 -2.72
CA ARG A 98 3.33 8.85 -1.73
C ARG A 98 2.22 8.04 -2.39
N LEU A 99 1.57 8.62 -3.40
CA LEU A 99 0.49 7.92 -4.12
C LEU A 99 1.01 6.68 -4.85
N HIS A 100 2.17 6.79 -5.51
CA HIS A 100 2.82 5.64 -6.17
C HIS A 100 3.20 4.57 -5.15
N ALA A 101 3.80 4.95 -4.02
CA ALA A 101 4.16 4.01 -2.96
C ALA A 101 2.93 3.23 -2.48
N PHE A 102 1.82 3.91 -2.19
CA PHE A 102 0.57 3.26 -1.78
C PHE A 102 0.02 2.30 -2.85
N PHE A 103 0.00 2.74 -4.11
CA PHE A 103 -0.47 1.92 -5.23
C PHE A 103 0.39 0.66 -5.41
N PHE A 104 1.71 0.81 -5.46
CA PHE A 104 2.61 -0.32 -5.68
C PHE A 104 2.71 -1.24 -4.47
N ASP A 105 2.57 -0.71 -3.24
CA ASP A 105 2.47 -1.53 -2.04
C ASP A 105 1.22 -2.43 -2.09
N HIS A 106 0.06 -1.88 -2.48
CA HIS A 106 -1.15 -2.67 -2.69
C HIS A 106 -0.95 -3.76 -3.75
N CYS A 107 -0.36 -3.43 -4.91
CA CYS A 107 -0.04 -4.42 -5.94
C CYS A 107 0.90 -5.51 -5.41
N ALA A 108 1.92 -5.13 -4.65
CA ALA A 108 2.86 -6.07 -4.05
C ALA A 108 2.15 -7.02 -3.07
N VAL A 109 1.25 -6.52 -2.22
CA VAL A 109 0.45 -7.34 -1.31
C VAL A 109 -0.38 -8.38 -2.08
N VAL A 110 -1.02 -7.99 -3.18
CA VAL A 110 -1.82 -8.91 -4.01
C VAL A 110 -0.93 -10.00 -4.61
N VAL A 111 0.19 -9.63 -5.23
CA VAL A 111 1.14 -10.58 -5.82
C VAL A 111 1.65 -11.55 -4.75
N GLN A 112 2.08 -11.02 -3.60
CA GLN A 112 2.56 -11.83 -2.49
C GLN A 112 1.49 -12.78 -1.95
N LYS A 113 0.24 -12.33 -1.81
CA LYS A 113 -0.89 -13.17 -1.37
C LYS A 113 -1.08 -14.37 -2.31
N VAL A 114 -1.12 -14.12 -3.62
CA VAL A 114 -1.29 -15.17 -4.63
C VAL A 114 -0.10 -16.14 -4.60
N PHE A 115 1.12 -15.62 -4.56
CA PHE A 115 2.33 -16.44 -4.52
C PHE A 115 2.41 -17.30 -3.25
N ARG A 116 2.16 -16.73 -2.07
CA ARG A 116 2.12 -17.48 -0.81
C ARG A 116 1.10 -18.62 -0.87
N GLY A 117 -0.08 -18.35 -1.43
CA GLY A 117 -1.11 -19.38 -1.64
C GLY A 117 -0.67 -20.50 -2.58
N TRP A 118 -0.10 -20.15 -3.73
CA TRP A 118 0.46 -21.13 -4.67
C TRP A 118 1.56 -21.99 -4.02
N ARG A 119 2.54 -21.34 -3.36
CA ARG A 119 3.67 -22.01 -2.71
C ARG A 119 3.19 -22.99 -1.64
N SER A 120 2.20 -22.60 -0.85
CA SER A 120 1.59 -23.44 0.18
C SER A 120 0.98 -24.71 -0.42
N ARG A 121 0.13 -24.58 -1.45
CA ARG A 121 -0.52 -25.73 -2.11
C ARG A 121 0.46 -26.63 -2.86
N LYS A 122 1.53 -26.06 -3.41
CA LYS A 122 2.52 -26.85 -4.16
C LYS A 122 3.51 -27.59 -3.25
N HIS A 123 3.95 -26.96 -2.16
CA HIS A 123 5.11 -27.44 -1.40
C HIS A 123 4.85 -27.78 0.08
N LEU A 124 3.82 -27.22 0.73
CA LEU A 124 3.52 -27.50 2.14
C LEU A 124 2.33 -28.46 2.29
N HIS A 125 1.24 -28.20 1.58
CA HIS A 125 0.00 -28.97 1.68
C HIS A 125 -0.31 -29.65 0.34
N PHE A 126 0.31 -30.80 0.10
CA PHE A 126 -0.07 -31.67 -1.02
C PHE A 126 -1.38 -32.39 -0.70
N PHE A 127 -2.50 -31.66 -0.86
CA PHE A 127 -3.85 -32.15 -0.55
C PHE A 127 -4.14 -33.49 -1.23
N GLU A 128 -3.82 -33.63 -2.50
CA GLU A 128 -4.04 -34.87 -3.26
C GLU A 128 -3.26 -36.05 -2.66
N GLY A 129 -2.02 -35.84 -2.22
CA GLY A 129 -1.25 -36.89 -1.56
C GLY A 129 -1.77 -37.24 -0.18
N ARG A 130 -2.18 -36.23 0.61
CA ARG A 130 -2.81 -36.47 1.91
C ARG A 130 -4.13 -37.22 1.74
N LYS A 131 -4.94 -36.87 0.74
CA LYS A 131 -6.19 -37.55 0.42
C LYS A 131 -5.95 -39.01 0.03
N ARG A 132 -5.00 -39.28 -0.86
CA ARG A 132 -4.59 -40.65 -1.22
C ARG A 132 -4.10 -41.45 -0.02
N TYR A 133 -3.30 -40.84 0.85
CA TYR A 133 -2.82 -41.49 2.07
C TYR A 133 -3.99 -41.85 3.01
N LEU A 134 -4.94 -40.93 3.23
CA LEU A 134 -6.10 -41.20 4.08
C LEU A 134 -6.97 -42.33 3.53
N GLN A 135 -7.22 -42.37 2.21
CA GLN A 135 -7.94 -43.46 1.56
C GLN A 135 -7.22 -44.81 1.72
N MET A 136 -5.90 -44.82 1.60
CA MET A 136 -5.10 -46.02 1.86
C MET A 136 -5.20 -46.48 3.33
N VAL A 137 -5.19 -45.54 4.28
CA VAL A 137 -5.36 -45.87 5.70
C VAL A 137 -6.75 -46.43 5.98
N GLU A 138 -7.80 -45.84 5.40
CA GLU A 138 -9.19 -46.29 5.53
C GLU A 138 -9.36 -47.72 5.00
N THR A 139 -8.89 -47.99 3.78
CA THR A 139 -8.95 -49.33 3.17
C THR A 139 -8.18 -50.38 3.97
N ARG A 140 -6.99 -50.05 4.49
CA ARG A 140 -6.24 -50.95 5.39
C ARG A 140 -6.97 -51.19 6.71
N GLY A 141 -7.59 -50.15 7.27
CA GLY A 141 -8.38 -50.25 8.50
C GLY A 141 -9.60 -51.15 8.31
N ALA A 142 -10.31 -51.01 7.20
CA ALA A 142 -11.44 -51.86 6.83
C ALA A 142 -11.00 -53.33 6.72
N HIS A 143 -9.94 -53.61 5.95
CA HIS A 143 -9.40 -54.96 5.81
C HIS A 143 -8.98 -55.57 7.15
N THR A 144 -8.32 -54.79 8.02
CA THR A 144 -7.90 -55.26 9.34
C THR A 144 -9.11 -55.58 10.22
N THR A 145 -10.15 -54.73 10.16
CA THR A 145 -11.39 -54.93 10.92
C THR A 145 -12.14 -56.17 10.46
N ASP A 146 -12.26 -56.37 9.14
CA ASP A 146 -12.91 -57.56 8.59
C ASP A 146 -12.10 -58.83 8.92
N TRP A 147 -10.77 -58.79 8.82
CA TRP A 147 -9.91 -59.91 9.22
C TRP A 147 -10.08 -60.26 10.70
N LEU A 148 -10.09 -59.27 11.59
CA LEU A 148 -10.32 -59.47 13.02
C LEU A 148 -11.72 -60.04 13.29
N ARG A 149 -12.75 -59.57 12.57
CA ARG A 149 -14.12 -60.08 12.67
C ARG A 149 -14.19 -61.56 12.28
N SER A 150 -13.66 -61.93 11.12
CA SER A 150 -13.65 -63.33 10.67
C SER A 150 -12.85 -64.24 11.60
N MET A 151 -11.72 -63.76 12.13
CA MET A 151 -10.94 -64.52 13.13
C MET A 151 -11.70 -64.69 14.44
N HIS A 152 -12.45 -63.68 14.88
CA HIS A 152 -13.28 -63.75 16.08
C HIS A 152 -14.43 -64.75 15.89
N GLU A 153 -15.14 -64.69 14.75
CA GLU A 153 -16.21 -65.63 14.40
C GLU A 153 -15.70 -67.08 14.37
N ARG A 154 -14.53 -67.31 13.74
CA ARG A 154 -13.92 -68.65 13.70
C ARG A 154 -13.60 -69.17 15.11
N LYS A 155 -13.04 -68.32 15.98
CA LYS A 155 -12.75 -68.70 17.37
C LYS A 155 -14.01 -69.01 18.18
N LEU A 156 -15.09 -68.26 17.97
CA LEU A 156 -16.37 -68.52 18.62
C LEU A 156 -16.94 -69.88 18.16
N GLU A 157 -16.82 -70.20 16.87
CA GLU A 157 -17.30 -71.47 16.34
C GLU A 157 -16.45 -72.65 16.85
N GLU A 158 -15.13 -72.49 16.88
CA GLU A 158 -14.22 -73.48 17.48
C GLU A 158 -14.56 -73.72 18.96
N ALA A 159 -14.81 -72.65 19.73
CA ALA A 159 -15.21 -72.76 21.14
C ALA A 159 -16.54 -73.50 21.31
N LYS A 160 -17.55 -73.22 20.47
CA LYS A 160 -18.82 -73.97 20.49
C LYS A 160 -18.62 -75.45 20.17
N ILE A 161 -17.79 -75.76 19.16
CA ILE A 161 -17.48 -77.14 18.80
C ILE A 161 -16.77 -77.85 19.95
N GLU A 162 -15.82 -77.18 20.61
CA GLU A 162 -15.14 -77.71 21.81
C GLU A 162 -16.11 -77.92 22.98
N GLU A 163 -17.02 -76.99 23.24
CA GLU A 163 -18.09 -77.13 24.24
C GLU A 163 -18.99 -78.30 23.91
N GLU A 164 -19.48 -78.42 22.67
CA GLU A 164 -20.29 -79.56 22.22
C GLU A 164 -19.54 -80.89 22.36
N GLN A 165 -18.25 -80.94 22.01
CA GLN A 165 -17.42 -82.13 22.16
C GLN A 165 -17.23 -82.50 23.64
N ASN A 166 -16.99 -81.52 24.51
CA ASN A 166 -16.87 -81.73 25.95
C ASN A 166 -18.20 -82.25 26.53
N MET A 167 -19.32 -81.62 26.19
CA MET A 167 -20.66 -82.08 26.58
C MET A 167 -20.94 -83.50 26.10
N ARG A 168 -20.55 -83.84 24.86
CA ARG A 168 -20.67 -85.21 24.33
C ARG A 168 -19.80 -86.20 25.11
N ARG A 169 -18.55 -85.87 25.41
CA ARG A 169 -17.66 -86.74 26.22
C ARG A 169 -18.18 -86.95 27.63
N GLU A 170 -18.67 -85.89 28.28
CA GLU A 170 -19.32 -86.00 29.60
C GLU A 170 -20.57 -86.88 29.53
N PHE A 171 -21.40 -86.70 28.51
CA PHE A 171 -22.58 -87.54 28.26
C PHE A 171 -22.20 -89.01 28.01
N GLU A 172 -21.22 -89.28 27.13
CA GLU A 172 -20.72 -90.63 26.86
C GLU A 172 -20.16 -91.29 28.13
N GLY A 173 -19.42 -90.54 28.96
CA GLY A 173 -18.93 -91.04 30.26
C GLY A 173 -20.05 -91.39 31.24
N LEU A 174 -21.11 -90.57 31.30
CA LEU A 174 -22.31 -90.88 32.08
C LEU A 174 -23.00 -92.14 31.55
N VAL A 175 -23.23 -92.24 30.24
CA VAL A 175 -23.89 -93.40 29.60
C VAL A 175 -23.08 -94.69 29.80
N ALA A 176 -21.75 -94.65 29.68
CA ALA A 176 -20.88 -95.80 29.89
C ALA A 176 -21.02 -96.38 31.31
N ASN A 177 -21.20 -95.53 32.32
CA ASN A 177 -21.47 -95.97 33.69
C ASN A 177 -22.89 -96.52 33.89
N LEU A 178 -23.82 -96.21 32.99
CA LEU A 178 -25.23 -96.60 33.04
C LEU A 178 -25.54 -97.82 32.14
N HIS A 179 -24.54 -98.56 31.64
CA HIS A 179 -24.75 -99.76 30.82
C HIS A 179 -25.56 -100.86 31.51
N HIS A 180 -25.61 -100.88 32.86
CA HIS A 180 -26.46 -101.79 33.64
C HIS A 180 -27.96 -101.44 33.57
N LEU A 181 -28.30 -100.22 33.14
CA LEU A 181 -29.67 -99.77 32.92
C LEU A 181 -30.16 -100.03 31.49
N ALA A 182 -29.27 -100.31 30.54
CA ALA A 182 -29.59 -100.58 29.15
C ALA A 182 -29.56 -102.10 28.87
N SER A 183 -30.61 -102.62 28.22
CA SER A 183 -30.63 -104.02 27.79
C SER A 183 -29.68 -104.29 26.63
N THR A 184 -28.88 -105.35 26.75
CA THR A 184 -28.13 -105.93 25.64
C THR A 184 -28.91 -107.10 25.04
N GLN A 185 -28.58 -107.52 23.81
CA GLN A 185 -29.24 -108.69 23.18
C GLN A 185 -29.11 -109.97 24.01
N THR A 186 -28.09 -110.06 24.87
CA THR A 186 -27.76 -111.26 25.65
C THR A 186 -28.18 -111.16 27.12
N ILE A 187 -28.23 -109.95 27.70
CA ILE A 187 -28.61 -109.71 29.11
C ILE A 187 -29.54 -108.49 29.19
N PRO A 188 -30.79 -108.66 29.68
CA PRO A 188 -31.72 -107.56 29.88
C PRO A 188 -31.26 -106.62 31.01
N GLY A 189 -31.38 -105.32 30.79
CA GLY A 189 -31.13 -104.28 31.79
C GLY A 189 -32.24 -104.22 32.83
N VAL A 190 -32.00 -103.51 33.94
CA VAL A 190 -32.93 -103.42 35.08
C VAL A 190 -34.35 -102.96 34.69
N TYR A 191 -34.47 -102.18 33.61
CA TYR A 191 -35.74 -101.64 33.10
C TYR A 191 -36.46 -102.51 32.05
N ASN A 192 -35.90 -103.66 31.67
CA ASN A 192 -36.56 -104.65 30.80
C ASN A 192 -36.43 -106.08 31.36
N PRO A 193 -36.96 -106.34 32.56
CA PRO A 193 -36.96 -107.69 33.12
C PRO A 193 -37.83 -108.62 32.24
N PRO A 194 -37.46 -109.91 32.08
CA PRO A 194 -38.12 -110.86 31.16
C PRO A 194 -39.60 -111.18 31.46
N TYR A 195 -40.17 -110.53 32.48
CA TYR A 195 -41.54 -110.73 32.96
C TYR A 195 -42.39 -109.45 32.94
N SER A 196 -41.85 -108.29 32.50
CA SER A 196 -42.63 -107.05 32.40
C SER A 196 -43.28 -106.89 31.03
N GLY A 197 -44.61 -106.83 30.99
CA GLY A 197 -45.38 -106.61 29.74
C GLY A 197 -45.41 -105.17 29.23
N ILE A 198 -44.77 -104.22 29.93
CA ILE A 198 -44.78 -102.78 29.61
C ILE A 198 -43.34 -102.26 29.67
N LEU A 199 -42.82 -101.81 28.53
CA LEU A 199 -41.51 -101.17 28.44
C LEU A 199 -41.63 -99.68 28.82
N PRO A 200 -40.75 -99.13 29.67
CA PRO A 200 -40.75 -97.70 29.98
C PRO A 200 -40.44 -96.86 28.73
N SER A 201 -41.23 -95.81 28.52
CA SER A 201 -41.16 -94.89 27.38
C SER A 201 -40.82 -93.47 27.87
N ALA A 202 -39.94 -92.77 27.14
CA ALA A 202 -39.63 -91.37 27.37
C ALA A 202 -39.84 -90.61 26.06
N PHE A 203 -40.53 -89.47 26.11
CA PHE A 203 -40.92 -88.69 24.91
C PHE A 203 -41.65 -89.52 23.85
N ASP A 204 -42.59 -90.37 24.30
CA ASP A 204 -43.41 -91.28 23.48
C ASP A 204 -42.61 -92.26 22.60
N LYS A 205 -41.33 -92.48 22.92
CA LYS A 205 -40.47 -93.49 22.28
C LYS A 205 -39.96 -94.48 23.34
N PRO A 206 -40.01 -95.79 23.06
CA PRO A 206 -39.46 -96.79 23.96
C PRO A 206 -37.97 -96.55 24.12
N ILE A 207 -37.52 -96.44 25.38
CA ILE A 207 -36.16 -95.99 25.76
C ILE A 207 -35.09 -96.92 25.16
N GLU A 208 -35.40 -98.21 25.00
CA GLU A 208 -34.43 -99.23 24.56
C GLU A 208 -34.25 -99.38 23.04
N ARG A 209 -34.98 -98.63 22.20
CA ARG A 209 -34.87 -98.77 20.72
C ARG A 209 -33.88 -97.81 20.05
N HIS A 210 -33.21 -96.94 20.81
CA HIS A 210 -32.46 -95.81 20.26
C HIS A 210 -31.02 -95.66 20.77
N LEU A 211 -30.38 -96.77 21.19
CA LEU A 211 -28.93 -96.87 21.31
C LEU A 211 -28.38 -97.78 20.22
#